data_AF-A0A7V7WI53-F1
#
_entry.id   AF-A0A7V7WI53-F1
#
_cell.length_a   1.000
_cell.length_b   1.000
_cell.length_c   1.000
_cell.angle_alpha   90.00
_cell.angle_beta   90.00
_cell.angle_gamma   90.00
#
_symmetry.space_group_name_H-M   'P 1'
#
loop_
_entity.id
_entity.type
_entity.pdbx_description
1 polymer ?
#
loop_
_entity_poly.entity_id
_entity_poly.type
_entity_poly.pdbx_seq_one_letter_code
_entity_poly.pdbx_strand_id
1 'polypeptide(L)'
;MEETPYKMLDELIHWCTRCKLDLNHRVIRVDNGVPKRVLCLTCQSDRVYRPKSLSTRKAAFGKAAALKLAKENALREKLQGSQRAPKAYSMEGVYKVDDVIDHATFGRGLATEFVSPDKMQ
;
A
#
# COMPACT_ATOMS: atom_id res chain seq x y z
N MET A 1 -18.45 -13.17 23.80
CA MET A 1 -18.33 -13.60 22.40
C MET A 1 -17.33 -14.74 22.41
N GLU A 2 -17.82 -15.95 22.60
CA GLU A 2 -16.98 -17.14 22.70
C GLU A 2 -16.44 -17.46 21.31
N GLU A 3 -15.16 -17.21 21.08
CA GLU A 3 -14.46 -17.72 19.90
C GLU A 3 -14.38 -19.24 20.09
N THR A 4 -15.28 -19.99 19.44
CA THR A 4 -15.18 -21.45 19.45
C THR A 4 -13.88 -21.84 18.77
N PRO A 5 -12.90 -22.44 19.48
CA PRO A 5 -11.65 -22.86 18.86
C PRO A 5 -11.97 -23.96 17.85
N TYR A 6 -11.47 -23.81 16.62
CA TYR A 6 -11.59 -24.87 15.62
C TYR A 6 -10.88 -26.12 16.14
N LYS A 7 -11.55 -27.27 16.06
CA LYS A 7 -10.99 -28.57 16.43
C LYS A 7 -10.39 -29.24 15.20
N MET A 8 -9.49 -30.19 15.47
CA MET A 8 -8.97 -31.08 14.43
C MET A 8 -10.14 -31.85 13.82
N LEU A 9 -10.11 -32.06 12.50
CA LEU A 9 -11.16 -32.71 11.70
C LEU A 9 -12.45 -31.89 11.49
N ASP A 10 -12.56 -30.67 12.02
CA ASP A 10 -13.67 -29.79 11.66
C ASP A 10 -13.67 -29.47 10.16
N GLU A 11 -14.86 -29.23 9.62
CA GLU A 11 -15.06 -28.89 8.21
C GLU A 11 -15.43 -27.41 8.07
N LEU A 12 -14.79 -26.72 7.12
CA LEU A 12 -15.02 -25.31 6.84
C LEU A 12 -15.00 -25.04 5.33
N ILE A 13 -15.72 -24.01 4.91
CA ILE A 13 -15.72 -23.56 3.51
C ILE A 13 -14.58 -22.54 3.33
N HIS A 14 -13.65 -22.83 2.41
CA HIS A 14 -12.53 -21.94 2.10
C HIS A 14 -12.18 -22.00 0.61
N TRP A 15 -11.53 -20.95 0.12
CA TRP A 15 -11.04 -20.88 -1.25
C TRP A 15 -9.94 -21.91 -1.50
N CYS A 16 -10.17 -22.81 -2.44
CA CYS A 16 -9.14 -23.73 -2.92
C CYS A 16 -8.40 -23.11 -4.12
N THR A 17 -7.08 -22.97 -4.02
CA THR A 17 -6.26 -22.48 -5.16
C THR A 17 -6.17 -23.47 -6.32
N ARG A 18 -6.42 -24.76 -6.08
CA ARG A 18 -6.40 -25.81 -7.12
C ARG A 18 -7.71 -25.87 -7.89
N CYS A 19 -8.83 -25.90 -7.16
CA CYS A 19 -10.18 -25.93 -7.73
C CYS A 19 -10.68 -24.55 -8.16
N LYS A 20 -10.07 -23.47 -7.67
CA LYS A 20 -10.47 -22.08 -7.91
C LYS A 20 -11.93 -21.82 -7.52
N LEU A 21 -12.37 -22.42 -6.42
CA LEU A 21 -13.72 -22.28 -5.87
C LEU A 21 -13.68 -22.37 -4.34
N ASP A 22 -14.66 -21.75 -3.68
CA ASP A 22 -14.93 -21.93 -2.26
C ASP A 22 -15.59 -23.31 -2.05
N LEU A 23 -14.86 -24.24 -1.43
CA LEU A 23 -15.25 -25.65 -1.27
C LEU A 23 -15.07 -26.10 0.19
N ASN A 24 -15.63 -27.26 0.54
CA ASN A 24 -15.40 -27.87 1.85
C ASN A 24 -13.94 -28.33 1.99
N HIS A 25 -13.33 -27.86 3.07
CA HIS A 25 -12.01 -28.27 3.51
C HIS A 25 -12.08 -28.78 4.95
N ARG A 26 -11.25 -29.78 5.26
CA ARG A 26 -11.10 -30.34 6.61
C ARG A 26 -9.86 -29.79 7.29
N VAL A 27 -9.96 -29.40 8.56
CA VAL A 27 -8.82 -28.92 9.34
C VAL A 27 -7.91 -30.10 9.71
N ILE A 28 -6.66 -30.07 9.22
CA ILE A 28 -5.64 -31.11 9.48
C ILE A 28 -4.70 -30.69 10.62
N ARG A 29 -4.53 -29.38 10.82
CA ARG A 29 -3.63 -28.86 11.85
C ARG A 29 -4.22 -27.60 12.45
N VAL A 30 -4.31 -27.58 13.77
CA VAL A 30 -4.70 -26.42 14.58
C VAL A 30 -3.49 -26.00 15.41
N ASP A 31 -3.17 -24.70 15.42
CA ASP A 31 -2.19 -24.10 16.33
C ASP A 31 -2.94 -23.03 17.14
N ASN A 32 -2.89 -23.09 18.49
CA ASN A 32 -3.55 -22.13 19.40
C ASN A 32 -5.05 -21.88 19.11
N GLY A 33 -5.80 -22.93 18.72
CA GLY A 33 -7.23 -22.83 18.40
C GLY A 33 -7.55 -22.27 17.01
N VAL A 34 -6.53 -21.94 16.20
CA VAL A 34 -6.69 -21.44 14.82
C VAL A 34 -6.24 -22.52 13.83
N PRO A 35 -7.02 -22.82 12.78
CA PRO A 35 -6.60 -23.71 11.70
C PRO A 35 -5.34 -23.17 11.03
N LYS A 36 -4.29 -23.97 10.93
CA LYS A 36 -3.06 -23.63 10.21
C LYS A 36 -3.00 -24.32 8.85
N ARG A 37 -3.46 -25.56 8.78
CA ARG A 37 -3.54 -26.32 7.53
C ARG A 37 -4.90 -26.98 7.36
N VAL A 38 -5.40 -26.93 6.13
CA VAL A 38 -6.68 -27.47 5.71
C VAL A 38 -6.51 -28.36 4.47
N LEU A 39 -7.25 -29.46 4.42
CA LEU A 39 -7.31 -30.42 3.30
C LEU A 39 -8.56 -30.14 2.47
N CYS A 40 -8.43 -29.92 1.17
CA CYS A 40 -9.60 -29.85 0.30
C CYS A 40 -10.22 -31.25 0.14
N LEU A 41 -11.51 -31.43 0.44
CA LEU A 41 -12.17 -32.73 0.28
C LEU A 41 -12.39 -33.11 -1.20
N THR A 42 -12.35 -32.14 -2.12
CA THR A 42 -12.54 -32.37 -3.56
C THR A 42 -11.25 -32.75 -4.28
N CYS A 43 -10.16 -31.99 -4.08
CA CYS A 43 -8.88 -32.23 -4.77
C CYS A 43 -7.80 -32.88 -3.90
N GLN A 44 -8.11 -33.16 -2.62
CA GLN A 44 -7.24 -33.83 -1.64
C GLN A 44 -5.89 -33.14 -1.43
N SER A 45 -5.75 -31.88 -1.85
CA SER A 45 -4.53 -31.12 -1.63
C SER A 45 -4.58 -30.41 -0.28
N ASP A 46 -3.51 -30.51 0.49
CA ASP A 46 -3.34 -29.72 1.70
C ASP A 46 -2.89 -28.29 1.35
N ARG A 47 -3.34 -27.34 2.16
CA ARG A 47 -3.11 -25.91 1.98
C ARG A 47 -2.97 -25.24 3.34
N VAL A 48 -2.18 -24.16 3.38
CA VAL A 48 -2.14 -23.28 4.55
C VAL A 48 -3.43 -22.48 4.60
N TYR A 49 -4.09 -22.49 5.76
CA TYR A 49 -5.30 -21.71 5.99
C TYR A 49 -4.92 -20.23 6.08
N ARG A 50 -5.60 -19.39 5.29
CA ARG A 50 -5.42 -17.94 5.32
C ARG A 50 -6.79 -17.32 5.60
N PRO A 51 -7.08 -16.90 6.84
CA PRO A 51 -8.36 -16.28 7.14
C PRO A 51 -8.57 -15.09 6.21
N LYS A 52 -9.77 -14.97 5.62
CA LYS A 52 -10.21 -13.76 4.90
C LYS A 52 -10.31 -12.65 5.95
N SER A 53 -9.20 -11.98 6.26
CA SER A 53 -9.19 -10.83 7.16
C SER A 53 -10.06 -9.74 6.53
N LEU A 54 -11.25 -9.51 7.08
CA LEU A 54 -12.16 -8.47 6.59
C LEU A 54 -11.67 -7.05 6.89
N SER A 55 -10.59 -6.87 7.66
CA SER A 55 -10.24 -5.53 8.20
C SER A 55 -8.85 -4.98 7.83
N THR A 56 -7.82 -5.79 7.56
CA THR A 56 -6.45 -5.22 7.60
C THR A 56 -5.91 -4.70 6.27
N ARG A 57 -6.57 -4.95 5.13
CA ARG A 57 -6.11 -4.43 3.83
C ARG A 57 -6.49 -2.97 3.55
N LYS A 58 -7.38 -2.36 4.35
CA LYS A 58 -7.70 -0.92 4.21
C LYS A 58 -6.68 -0.01 4.91
N ALA A 59 -5.95 -0.50 5.92
CA ALA A 59 -5.03 0.34 6.70
C ALA A 59 -3.73 0.70 5.96
N ALA A 60 -3.24 -0.16 5.07
CA ALA A 60 -2.03 0.11 4.28
C ALA A 60 -2.28 1.12 3.14
N PHE A 61 -3.45 1.05 2.48
CA PHE A 61 -3.79 1.95 1.38
C PHE A 61 -4.14 3.37 1.89
N GLY A 62 -4.80 3.48 3.04
CA GLY A 62 -5.11 4.78 3.66
C GLY A 62 -3.86 5.55 4.10
N LYS A 63 -2.85 4.86 4.65
CA LYS A 63 -1.60 5.51 5.08
C LYS A 63 -0.80 6.10 3.93
N ALA A 64 -0.70 5.38 2.81
CA ALA A 64 0.02 5.86 1.62
C ALA A 64 -0.68 7.07 0.99
N ALA A 65 -2.02 7.03 0.88
CA ALA A 65 -2.80 8.15 0.36
C ALA A 65 -2.72 9.39 1.29
N ALA A 66 -2.81 9.19 2.61
CA ALA A 66 -2.68 10.27 3.58
C ALA A 66 -1.28 10.92 3.55
N LEU A 67 -0.21 10.13 3.40
CA LEU A 67 1.16 10.64 3.28
C LEU A 67 1.33 11.48 2.02
N LYS A 68 0.75 11.05 0.88
CA LYS A 68 0.81 11.79 -0.38
C LYS A 68 0.09 13.13 -0.26
N LEU A 69 -1.11 13.15 0.33
CA LEU A 69 -1.88 14.36 0.56
C LEU A 69 -1.15 15.34 1.51
N ALA A 70 -0.54 14.82 2.57
CA ALA A 70 0.25 15.64 3.51
C ALA A 70 1.46 16.30 2.82
N LYS A 71 2.17 15.56 1.94
CA LYS A 71 3.29 16.11 1.15
C LYS A 71 2.83 17.19 0.17
N GLU A 72 1.69 17.00 -0.49
CA GLU A 72 1.12 17.97 -1.44
C GLU A 72 0.72 19.27 -0.72
N ASN A 73 0.04 19.17 0.41
CA ASN A 73 -0.34 20.35 1.21
C ASN A 73 0.90 21.13 1.69
N ALA A 74 1.93 20.44 2.18
CA ALA A 74 3.17 21.07 2.62
C ALA A 74 3.90 21.81 1.47
N LEU A 75 3.88 21.26 0.25
CA LEU A 75 4.45 21.93 -0.93
C LEU A 75 3.65 23.20 -1.28
N ARG A 76 2.33 23.12 -1.21
CA ARG A 76 1.42 24.24 -1.50
C ARG A 76 1.60 25.39 -0.53
N GLU A 77 1.77 25.10 0.77
CA GLU A 77 2.05 26.10 1.80
C GLU A 77 3.41 26.79 1.56
N LYS A 78 4.45 26.02 1.22
CA LYS A 78 5.79 26.58 0.90
C LYS A 78 5.75 27.49 -0.33
N LEU A 79 4.99 27.14 -1.36
CA LEU A 79 4.79 27.97 -2.56
C LEU A 79 4.07 29.29 -2.26
N GLN A 80 3.16 29.30 -1.29
CA GLN A 80 2.46 30.53 -0.89
C GLN A 80 3.33 31.41 0.04
N GLY A 81 4.17 30.79 0.87
CA GLY A 81 5.08 31.48 1.78
C GLY A 81 6.40 31.94 1.15
N SER A 82 6.73 31.48 -0.05
CA SER A 82 7.97 31.88 -0.73
C SER A 82 7.91 33.34 -1.19
N GLN A 83 8.77 34.17 -0.62
CA GLN A 83 8.88 35.60 -0.98
C GLN A 83 9.75 35.85 -2.23
N ARG A 84 10.20 34.79 -2.91
CA ARG A 84 11.08 34.89 -4.08
C ARG A 84 10.28 35.15 -5.35
N ALA A 85 10.77 36.08 -6.16
CA ALA A 85 10.17 36.40 -7.44
C ALA A 85 10.19 35.17 -8.37
N PRO A 86 9.09 34.88 -9.10
CA PRO A 86 9.02 33.75 -10.03
C PRO A 86 10.05 33.90 -11.15
N LYS A 87 10.89 32.89 -11.35
CA LYS A 87 11.80 32.80 -12.50
C LYS A 87 11.14 32.00 -13.61
N ALA A 88 11.20 32.49 -14.85
CA ALA A 88 10.75 31.70 -15.99
C ALA A 88 11.60 30.42 -16.14
N TYR A 89 10.96 29.32 -16.49
CA TYR A 89 11.66 28.08 -16.79
C TYR A 89 12.53 28.23 -18.04
N SER A 90 13.80 27.84 -17.93
CA SER A 90 14.79 27.76 -19.01
C SER A 90 15.68 26.55 -18.75
N MET A 91 15.97 25.78 -19.80
CA MET A 91 16.83 24.59 -19.72
C MET A 91 18.28 24.92 -19.35
N GLU A 92 18.71 26.15 -19.63
CA GLU A 92 20.05 26.66 -19.30
C GLU A 92 20.07 27.41 -17.95
N GLY A 93 18.91 27.54 -17.31
CA GLY A 93 18.74 28.26 -16.06
C GLY A 93 19.37 27.53 -14.87
N VAL A 94 20.13 28.26 -14.06
CA VAL A 94 20.62 27.75 -12.76
C VAL A 94 19.58 28.05 -11.68
N TYR A 95 19.05 26.98 -11.08
CA TYR A 95 18.06 27.06 -10.01
C TYR A 95 18.68 26.67 -8.67
N LYS A 96 18.30 27.37 -7.61
CA LYS A 96 18.65 27.03 -6.23
C LYS A 96 17.45 26.44 -5.51
N VAL A 97 17.71 25.69 -4.43
CA VAL A 97 16.66 25.20 -3.54
C VAL A 97 15.82 26.39 -3.03
N ASP A 98 14.50 26.23 -3.01
CA ASP A 98 13.48 27.25 -2.71
C ASP A 98 13.30 28.36 -3.76
N ASP A 99 13.85 28.23 -4.98
CA ASP A 99 13.47 29.10 -6.09
C ASP A 99 12.07 28.73 -6.62
N VAL A 100 11.27 29.76 -6.91
CA VAL A 100 9.97 29.63 -7.58
C VAL A 100 10.19 29.67 -9.09
N ILE A 101 9.74 28.63 -9.78
CA ILE A 101 9.89 28.46 -11.23
C ILE A 101 8.51 28.52 -11.86
N ASP A 102 8.34 29.34 -12.88
CA ASP A 102 7.13 29.41 -13.69
C ASP A 102 7.35 28.70 -15.03
N HIS A 103 6.65 27.60 -15.24
CA HIS A 103 6.73 26.80 -16.47
C HIS A 103 5.42 26.92 -17.25
N ALA A 104 5.50 27.17 -18.56
CA ALA A 104 4.31 27.39 -19.40
C ALA A 104 3.29 26.22 -19.36
N THR A 105 3.76 24.98 -19.37
CA THR A 105 2.90 23.77 -19.30
C THR A 105 2.49 23.36 -17.88
N PHE A 106 3.40 23.45 -16.90
CA PHE A 106 3.18 22.90 -15.55
C PHE A 106 2.77 23.95 -14.51
N GLY A 107 2.82 25.24 -14.86
CA GLY A 107 2.56 26.36 -13.95
C GLY A 107 3.72 26.62 -12.98
N ARG A 108 3.39 27.22 -11.83
CA ARG A 108 4.37 27.57 -10.79
C ARG A 108 4.74 26.37 -9.92
N GLY A 109 6.04 26.07 -9.85
CA GLY A 109 6.63 25.04 -9.00
C GLY A 109 7.74 25.59 -8.11
N LEU A 110 8.14 24.81 -7.11
CA LEU A 110 9.22 25.13 -6.17
C LEU A 110 10.33 24.08 -6.30
N ALA A 111 11.58 24.54 -6.45
CA ALA A 111 12.74 23.66 -6.45
C ALA A 111 12.99 23.13 -5.03
N THR A 112 12.67 21.86 -4.79
CA THR A 112 12.72 21.24 -3.44
C THR A 112 14.08 20.63 -3.12
N GLU A 113 14.73 20.00 -4.09
CA GLU A 113 15.99 19.29 -3.89
C GLU A 113 16.89 19.47 -5.12
N PHE A 114 18.20 19.51 -4.88
CA PHE A 114 19.21 19.48 -5.93
C PHE A 114 19.68 18.04 -6.13
N VAL A 115 19.27 17.42 -7.24
CA VAL A 115 19.72 16.08 -7.60
C VAL A 115 21.06 16.22 -8.31
N SER A 116 22.13 15.71 -7.69
CA SER A 116 23.46 15.68 -8.31
C SER A 116 23.45 14.73 -9.50
N PRO A 117 24.19 15.03 -10.60
CA PRO A 117 24.15 14.24 -11.84
C PRO A 117 24.58 12.77 -11.66
N ASP A 118 25.22 12.44 -10.54
CA ASP A 118 25.71 11.10 -10.21
C ASP A 118 24.66 10.21 -9.49
N LYS A 119 23.49 10.76 -9.11
CA LYS A 119 22.40 10.00 -8.46
C LYS A 119 21.09 10.13 -9.21
N MET A 120 20.54 9.00 -9.67
CA MET A 120 19.13 8.86 -10.04
C MET A 120 18.32 8.39 -8.84
N GLN A 121 17.14 8.99 -8.64
CA GLN A 121 16.15 8.60 -7.64
C GLN A 121 14.82 8.25 -8.31
#